data_AF-A0AAV5W8M3-F1
#
_entry.id   AF-A0AAV5W8M3-F1
#
_cell.length_a   1.000
_cell.length_b   1.000
_cell.length_c   1.000
_cell.angle_alpha   90.00
_cell.angle_beta   90.00
_cell.angle_gamma   90.00
#
_symmetry.space_group_name_H-M   'P 1'
#
loop_
_entity.id
_entity.type
_entity.pdbx_description
1 polymer ?
#
loop_
_entity_poly.entity_id
_entity_poly.type
_entity_poly.pdbx_seq_one_letter_code
_entity_poly.pdbx_strand_id
1 'polypeptide(L)'
;KDLFSNLPDDHLLKIFFYLNFQLLDAIKCVNQRMRYFAEYQISKTEKINASQLIIAQDSRGHLFYLLQDSDDILNYLYRIRNPEICSESGEKNAIEIREAFRGIETHNVPVPSLLFARLEKLIERYSFDSLVLMNLKIDSIFLRNLERTVASACNIALLGVVIE
;
A
#
# COMPACT_ATOMS: atom_id res chain seq x y z
N LYS A 1 12.39 35.40 0.85
CA LYS A 1 13.18 34.73 1.92
C LYS A 1 12.41 33.49 2.34
N ASP A 2 13.06 32.33 2.38
CA ASP A 2 12.45 31.10 2.88
C ASP A 2 12.32 31.18 4.41
N LEU A 3 11.08 31.26 4.89
CA LEU A 3 10.77 31.36 6.31
C LEU A 3 10.82 30.00 7.00
N PHE A 4 10.60 28.91 6.26
CA PHE A 4 10.54 27.56 6.82
C PHE A 4 11.93 26.98 7.06
N SER A 5 12.90 27.30 6.21
CA SER A 5 14.29 26.84 6.40
C SER A 5 14.95 27.40 7.66
N ASN A 6 14.44 28.51 8.22
CA ASN A 6 15.00 29.13 9.43
C ASN A 6 14.31 28.69 10.73
N LEU A 7 13.23 27.91 10.66
CA LEU A 7 12.58 27.38 11.86
C LEU A 7 13.49 26.38 12.57
N PRO A 8 13.56 26.37 13.90
CA PRO A 8 14.22 25.31 14.65
C PRO A 8 13.54 23.95 14.43
N ASP A 9 14.32 22.87 14.51
CA ASP A 9 13.85 21.50 14.25
C ASP A 9 12.66 21.11 15.14
N ASP A 10 12.71 21.47 16.43
CA ASP A 10 11.65 21.17 17.40
C ASP A 10 10.31 21.82 17.01
N HIS A 11 10.35 22.98 16.35
CA HIS A 11 9.14 23.67 15.89
C HIS A 11 8.58 23.00 14.64
N LEU A 12 9.43 22.55 13.72
CA LEU A 12 9.00 21.77 12.55
C LEU A 12 8.34 20.46 12.99
N LEU A 13 8.94 19.74 13.94
CA LEU A 13 8.36 18.52 14.50
C LEU A 13 6.98 18.77 15.13
N LYS A 14 6.82 19.85 15.89
CA LYS A 14 5.52 20.23 16.47
C LYS A 14 4.47 20.56 15.40
N ILE A 15 4.86 21.18 14.29
CA ILE A 15 3.94 21.43 13.16
C ILE A 15 3.56 20.09 12.51
N PHE A 16 4.55 19.23 12.25
CA PHE A 16 4.34 17.98 11.54
C PHE A 16 3.50 16.98 12.32
N PHE A 17 3.53 17.08 13.66
CA PHE A 17 2.68 16.29 14.56
C PHE A 17 1.19 16.36 14.21
N TYR A 18 0.70 17.49 13.69
CA TYR A 18 -0.70 17.69 13.35
C TYR A 18 -1.07 17.29 11.92
N LEU A 19 -0.13 16.74 11.15
CA LEU A 19 -0.34 16.41 9.74
C LEU A 19 -0.71 14.94 9.56
N ASN A 20 -1.61 14.67 8.62
CA ASN A 20 -1.93 13.31 8.19
C ASN A 20 -0.84 12.75 7.24
N PHE A 21 -0.90 11.45 6.98
CA PHE A 21 0.07 10.76 6.10
C PHE A 21 0.19 11.38 4.70
N GLN A 22 -0.91 11.89 4.12
CA GLN A 22 -0.90 12.50 2.78
C GLN A 22 -0.08 13.80 2.76
N LEU A 23 -0.28 14.65 3.77
CA LEU A 23 0.46 15.91 3.91
C LEU A 23 1.93 15.66 4.25
N LEU A 24 2.21 14.67 5.11
CA LEU A 24 3.59 14.27 5.44
C LEU A 24 4.35 13.77 4.20
N ASP A 25 3.69 13.02 3.31
CA ASP A 25 4.31 12.60 2.04
C ASP A 25 4.65 13.77 1.13
N ALA A 26 3.74 14.74 0.98
CA ALA A 26 4.00 15.92 0.17
C ALA A 26 5.23 16.69 0.68
N ILE A 27 5.40 16.76 2.00
CA ILE A 27 6.53 17.40 2.65
C ILE A 27 7.86 16.69 2.38
N LYS A 28 7.88 15.35 2.23
CA LYS A 28 9.11 14.59 1.90
C LYS A 28 9.75 15.01 0.57
N CYS A 29 8.98 15.63 -0.31
CA CYS A 29 9.42 16.08 -1.61
C CYS A 29 9.99 17.51 -1.62
N VAL A 30 9.90 18.26 -0.51
CA VAL A 30 10.32 19.67 -0.45
C VAL A 30 11.85 19.78 -0.44
N ASN A 31 12.51 19.19 0.55
CA ASN A 31 13.97 19.11 0.64
C ASN A 31 14.39 17.96 1.58
N GLN A 32 15.69 17.69 1.67
CA GLN A 32 16.22 16.58 2.48
C GLN A 32 15.89 16.72 3.98
N ARG A 33 15.92 17.94 4.53
CA ARG A 33 15.61 18.19 5.94
C ARG A 33 14.13 17.92 6.25
N MET A 34 13.23 18.39 5.38
CA MET A 34 11.79 18.15 5.51
C MET A 34 11.45 16.66 5.36
N ARG A 35 12.16 15.95 4.47
CA ARG A 35 12.05 14.49 4.34
C ARG A 35 12.38 13.78 5.64
N TYR A 36 13.51 14.09 6.26
CA TYR A 36 13.92 13.49 7.53
C TYR A 36 12.85 13.64 8.61
N PHE A 37 12.32 14.86 8.79
CA PHE A 37 11.29 15.10 9.82
C PHE A 37 9.94 14.47 9.48
N ALA A 38 9.54 14.45 8.21
CA ALA A 38 8.31 13.79 7.80
C ALA A 38 8.39 12.27 8.01
N GLU A 39 9.50 11.64 7.66
CA GLU A 39 9.74 10.21 7.91
C GLU A 39 9.77 9.89 9.40
N TYR A 40 10.45 10.71 10.20
CA TYR A 40 10.42 10.59 11.66
C TYR A 40 8.99 10.66 12.19
N GLN A 41 8.20 11.64 11.76
CA GLN A 41 6.83 11.81 12.25
C GLN A 41 5.93 10.64 11.84
N ILE A 42 6.06 10.13 10.60
CA ILE A 42 5.33 8.93 10.15
C ILE A 42 5.64 7.74 11.05
N SER A 43 6.92 7.52 11.41
CA SER A 43 7.31 6.42 12.31
C SER A 43 6.73 6.53 13.72
N LYS A 44 6.27 7.73 14.13
CA LYS A 44 5.66 8.02 15.43
C LYS A 44 4.13 8.10 15.37
N THR A 45 3.57 8.22 14.17
CA THR A 45 2.13 8.33 13.98
C THR A 45 1.51 6.95 14.13
N GLU A 46 0.41 6.88 14.87
CA GLU A 46 -0.30 5.63 15.07
C GLU A 46 -0.82 5.11 13.72
N LYS A 47 -0.65 3.79 13.50
CA LYS A 47 -1.07 3.17 12.25
C LYS A 47 -2.59 3.13 12.18
N ILE A 48 -3.11 3.28 10.98
CA ILE A 48 -4.53 3.12 10.70
C ILE A 48 -4.83 1.61 10.72
N ASN A 49 -5.74 1.19 11.58
CA ASN A 49 -6.18 -0.20 11.63
C ASN A 49 -7.09 -0.53 10.45
N ALA A 50 -6.84 -1.69 9.85
CA ALA A 50 -7.66 -2.31 8.84
C ALA A 50 -7.83 -3.79 9.22
N SER A 51 -8.94 -4.41 8.84
CA SER A 51 -9.13 -5.84 9.10
C SER A 51 -8.26 -6.67 8.16
N GLN A 52 -8.23 -6.28 6.88
CA GLN A 52 -7.51 -7.03 5.85
C GLN A 52 -6.85 -6.13 4.80
N LEU A 53 -5.66 -6.53 4.38
CA LEU A 53 -5.04 -6.08 3.13
C LEU A 53 -5.17 -7.18 2.10
N ILE A 54 -5.79 -6.89 0.95
CA ILE A 54 -5.91 -7.82 -0.18
C ILE A 54 -5.03 -7.33 -1.32
N ILE A 55 -4.15 -8.20 -1.79
CA ILE A 55 -3.37 -8.02 -3.01
C ILE A 55 -3.86 -9.04 -4.03
N ALA A 56 -4.48 -8.55 -5.09
CA ALA A 56 -5.02 -9.40 -6.15
C ALA A 56 -4.40 -9.02 -7.50
N GLN A 57 -4.40 -9.96 -8.44
CA GLN A 57 -4.09 -9.69 -9.83
C GLN A 57 -5.31 -9.96 -10.70
N ASP A 58 -5.57 -9.07 -11.66
CA ASP A 58 -6.59 -9.26 -12.69
C ASP A 58 -6.02 -8.91 -14.08
N SER A 59 -6.91 -8.87 -15.08
CA SER A 59 -6.57 -8.60 -16.48
C SER A 59 -5.92 -7.25 -16.74
N ARG A 60 -5.98 -6.29 -15.82
CA ARG A 60 -5.35 -4.98 -16.01
C ARG A 60 -4.13 -4.77 -15.11
N GLY A 61 -3.81 -5.72 -14.23
CA GLY A 61 -2.61 -5.70 -13.40
C GLY A 61 -2.87 -6.04 -11.93
N HIS A 62 -2.08 -5.45 -11.03
CA HIS A 62 -2.12 -5.78 -9.60
C HIS A 62 -2.92 -4.72 -8.83
N LEU A 63 -3.76 -5.16 -7.90
CA LEU A 63 -4.71 -4.37 -7.15
C LEU A 63 -4.42 -4.47 -5.66
N PHE A 64 -4.54 -3.33 -4.96
CA PHE A 64 -4.40 -3.23 -3.52
C PHE A 64 -5.67 -2.68 -2.89
N TYR A 65 -6.13 -3.40 -1.89
CA TYR A 65 -7.43 -3.22 -1.29
C TYR A 65 -7.30 -3.28 0.23
N LEU A 66 -7.85 -2.30 0.95
CA LEU A 66 -7.99 -2.39 2.41
C LEU A 66 -9.46 -2.55 2.77
N LEU A 67 -9.73 -3.55 3.60
CA LEU A 67 -11.01 -3.72 4.29
C LEU A 67 -10.88 -3.11 5.68
N GLN A 68 -11.83 -2.25 6.06
CA GLN A 68 -11.96 -1.71 7.42
C GLN A 68 -13.19 -2.32 8.08
N ASP A 69 -13.09 -2.61 9.39
CA ASP A 69 -14.08 -3.35 10.19
C ASP A 69 -15.50 -2.77 10.18
N SER A 70 -15.67 -1.49 9.83
CA SER A 70 -16.94 -0.81 10.07
C SER A 70 -18.01 -1.01 9.01
N ASP A 71 -17.70 -1.32 7.73
CA ASP A 71 -18.75 -1.24 6.68
C ASP A 71 -18.54 -2.13 5.42
N ASP A 72 -17.67 -3.15 5.40
CA ASP A 72 -17.30 -3.85 4.14
C ASP A 72 -16.83 -2.86 3.03
N ILE A 73 -16.49 -1.61 3.41
CA ILE A 73 -16.02 -0.58 2.50
C ILE A 73 -14.59 -0.93 2.12
N LEU A 74 -14.44 -1.42 0.90
CA LEU A 74 -13.14 -1.57 0.27
C LEU A 74 -12.61 -0.21 -0.15
N ASN A 75 -11.68 0.28 0.65
CA ASN A 75 -10.88 1.43 0.28
C ASN A 75 -9.88 0.96 -0.78
N TYR A 76 -10.19 1.28 -2.03
CA TYR A 76 -9.25 1.11 -3.13
C TYR A 76 -8.03 1.99 -2.85
N LEU A 77 -6.88 1.35 -2.67
CA LEU A 77 -5.64 2.06 -2.42
C LEU A 77 -5.01 2.54 -3.73
N TYR A 78 -4.73 1.61 -4.65
CA TYR A 78 -4.17 1.89 -5.98
C TYR A 78 -4.04 0.59 -6.82
N ARG A 79 -3.69 0.76 -8.11
CA ARG A 79 -3.42 -0.31 -9.07
C ARG A 79 -2.06 -0.12 -9.73
N ILE A 80 -1.31 -1.21 -9.86
CA ILE A 80 -0.13 -1.28 -10.73
C ILE A 80 -0.60 -1.87 -12.06
N ARG A 81 -0.67 -1.02 -13.10
CA ARG A 81 -1.12 -1.45 -14.43
C ARG A 81 -0.05 -2.29 -15.11
N ASN A 82 -0.48 -3.31 -15.85
CA ASN A 82 0.42 -4.00 -16.78
C ASN A 82 0.71 -3.07 -17.97
N PRO A 83 1.99 -2.79 -18.28
CA PRO A 83 2.35 -1.84 -19.34
C PRO A 83 1.88 -2.28 -20.73
N GLU A 84 1.66 -3.58 -20.92
CA GLU A 84 1.20 -4.17 -22.20
C GLU A 84 -0.31 -4.04 -22.43
N ILE A 85 -1.09 -3.72 -21.40
CA ILE A 85 -2.56 -3.63 -21.45
C ILE A 85 -2.96 -2.18 -21.12
N CYS A 86 -2.51 -1.25 -21.96
CA CYS A 86 -2.88 0.16 -21.86
C CYS A 86 -3.95 0.48 -22.90
N SER A 87 -5.20 0.18 -22.57
CA SER A 87 -6.37 0.83 -23.16
C SER A 87 -7.41 1.07 -22.07
N GLU A 88 -7.92 2.30 -22.05
CA GLU A 88 -9.01 2.82 -21.22
C GLU A 88 -8.66 3.46 -19.87
N SER A 89 -8.61 4.79 -19.93
CA SER A 89 -8.96 5.74 -18.88
C SER A 89 -10.35 5.45 -18.30
N GLY A 90 -10.42 5.28 -16.99
CA GLY A 90 -11.70 5.25 -16.28
C GLY A 90 -11.48 5.12 -14.78
N GLU A 91 -11.49 6.26 -14.07
CA GLU A 91 -11.84 6.29 -12.66
C GLU A 91 -13.25 5.72 -12.52
N LYS A 92 -13.38 4.51 -11.96
CA LYS A 92 -14.67 3.97 -11.55
C LYS A 92 -14.68 3.88 -10.03
N ASN A 93 -15.68 4.56 -9.46
CA ASN A 93 -15.98 4.62 -8.03
C ASN A 93 -16.16 3.22 -7.43
N ALA A 94 -15.89 3.14 -6.13
CA ALA A 94 -16.06 1.99 -5.27
C ALA A 94 -17.53 1.51 -5.19
N ILE A 95 -17.97 0.73 -6.18
CA ILE A 95 -19.23 -0.03 -6.13
C ILE A 95 -18.99 -1.44 -6.70
N GLU A 96 -19.46 -2.43 -5.93
CA GLU A 96 -19.63 -3.86 -6.27
C GLU A 96 -18.38 -4.76 -6.32
N ILE A 97 -17.80 -4.94 -5.13
CA ILE A 97 -16.72 -5.89 -4.84
C ILE A 97 -17.11 -7.35 -5.17
N ARG A 98 -18.38 -7.73 -4.97
CA ARG A 98 -18.86 -9.08 -5.30
C ARG A 98 -18.92 -9.35 -6.80
N GLU A 99 -18.98 -8.31 -7.63
CA GLU A 99 -18.90 -8.43 -9.09
C GLU A 99 -17.48 -8.18 -9.62
N ALA A 100 -16.65 -7.38 -8.94
CA ALA A 100 -15.25 -7.15 -9.30
C ALA A 100 -14.39 -8.43 -9.28
N PHE A 101 -14.78 -9.42 -8.48
CA PHE A 101 -14.13 -10.73 -8.43
C PHE A 101 -14.67 -11.75 -9.46
N ARG A 102 -15.64 -11.39 -10.32
CA ARG A 102 -16.15 -12.28 -11.40
C ARG A 102 -15.27 -12.36 -12.66
N GLY A 103 -14.07 -11.78 -12.62
CA GLY A 103 -13.13 -11.80 -13.74
C GLY A 103 -11.68 -11.96 -13.32
N ILE A 104 -11.42 -12.57 -12.16
CA ILE A 104 -10.04 -12.81 -11.73
C ILE A 104 -9.46 -13.97 -12.54
N GLU A 105 -8.82 -13.63 -13.65
CA GLU A 105 -8.03 -14.56 -14.43
C GLU A 105 -6.61 -14.59 -13.87
N THR A 106 -6.08 -15.80 -13.61
CA THR A 106 -4.66 -16.01 -13.31
C THR A 106 -3.85 -15.65 -14.54
N HIS A 107 -3.44 -14.39 -14.65
CA HIS A 107 -2.45 -14.01 -15.64
C HIS A 107 -1.07 -14.37 -15.10
N ASN A 108 -0.30 -15.13 -15.89
CA ASN A 108 1.08 -15.56 -15.55
C ASN A 108 2.09 -14.41 -15.56
N VAL A 109 1.70 -13.19 -15.21
CA VAL A 109 2.62 -12.06 -15.07
C VAL A 109 3.29 -12.18 -13.70
N PRO A 110 4.62 -12.30 -13.65
CA PRO A 110 5.34 -12.36 -12.39
C PRO A 110 5.12 -11.07 -11.61
N VAL A 111 5.05 -11.18 -10.28
CA VAL A 111 4.90 -10.04 -9.39
C VAL A 111 6.05 -9.04 -9.61
N PRO A 112 5.77 -7.78 -9.97
CA PRO A 112 6.81 -6.77 -10.14
C PRO A 112 7.53 -6.51 -8.80
N SER A 113 8.84 -6.26 -8.83
CA SER A 113 9.60 -5.82 -7.65
C SER A 113 9.01 -4.57 -6.98
N LEU A 114 8.35 -3.72 -7.78
CA LEU A 114 7.61 -2.56 -7.31
C LEU A 114 6.48 -2.92 -6.34
N LEU A 115 5.88 -4.11 -6.46
CA LEU A 115 4.79 -4.56 -5.60
C LEU A 115 5.25 -4.65 -4.14
N PHE A 116 6.44 -5.23 -3.92
CA PHE A 116 7.00 -5.37 -2.57
C PHE A 116 7.33 -4.02 -1.94
N ALA A 117 8.01 -3.14 -2.69
CA ALA A 117 8.32 -1.78 -2.22
C ALA A 117 7.06 -0.97 -1.87
N ARG A 118 5.92 -1.30 -2.49
CA ARG A 118 4.65 -0.66 -2.16
C ARG A 118 3.98 -1.27 -0.95
N LEU A 119 4.07 -2.59 -0.77
CA LEU A 119 3.65 -3.25 0.46
C LEU A 119 4.41 -2.66 1.65
N GLU A 120 5.73 -2.48 1.55
CA GLU A 120 6.55 -1.84 2.59
C GLU A 120 6.02 -0.45 2.96
N LYS A 121 5.62 0.36 1.97
CA LYS A 121 5.00 1.68 2.23
C LYS A 121 3.62 1.60 2.88
N LEU A 122 2.85 0.54 2.61
CA LEU A 122 1.54 0.36 3.21
C LEU A 122 1.68 -0.07 4.68
N ILE A 123 2.58 -1.00 4.99
CA ILE A 123 2.79 -1.45 6.37
C ILE A 123 3.34 -0.34 7.29
N GLU A 124 3.98 0.70 6.74
CA GLU A 124 4.38 1.88 7.51
C GLU A 124 3.17 2.62 8.09
N ARG A 125 2.02 2.56 7.41
CA ARG A 125 0.84 3.40 7.68
C ARG A 125 -0.34 2.61 8.22
N TYR A 126 -0.42 1.35 7.86
CA TYR A 126 -1.54 0.48 8.18
C TYR A 126 -1.07 -0.70 9.01
N SER A 127 -1.86 -1.00 10.03
CA SER A 127 -1.87 -2.29 10.74
C SER A 127 -3.05 -3.08 10.21
N PHE A 128 -2.84 -4.37 9.98
CA PHE A 128 -3.91 -5.26 9.53
C PHE A 128 -3.77 -6.65 10.14
N ASP A 129 -4.91 -7.27 10.45
CA ASP A 129 -4.94 -8.59 11.09
C ASP A 129 -4.63 -9.71 10.09
N SER A 130 -4.94 -9.48 8.82
CA SER A 130 -4.70 -10.45 7.76
C SER A 130 -4.25 -9.82 6.44
N LEU A 131 -3.38 -10.55 5.73
CA LEU A 131 -2.95 -10.28 4.37
C LEU A 131 -3.44 -11.42 3.47
N VAL A 132 -4.18 -11.08 2.41
CA VAL A 132 -4.68 -12.04 1.43
C VAL A 132 -3.98 -11.80 0.09
N LEU A 133 -3.29 -12.82 -0.42
CA LEU A 133 -2.75 -12.82 -1.77
C LEU A 133 -3.67 -13.64 -2.67
N MET A 134 -4.19 -13.03 -3.73
CA MET A 134 -5.16 -13.66 -4.63
C MET A 134 -4.66 -13.69 -6.08
N ASN A 135 -4.61 -14.90 -6.65
CA ASN A 135 -4.33 -15.14 -8.06
C ASN A 135 -3.00 -14.51 -8.55
N LEU A 136 -2.00 -14.50 -7.66
CA LEU A 136 -0.67 -13.96 -7.93
C LEU A 136 0.30 -15.06 -8.36
N LYS A 137 1.24 -14.69 -9.24
CA LYS A 137 2.41 -15.49 -9.54
C LYS A 137 3.64 -14.91 -8.81
N ILE A 138 4.05 -15.56 -7.73
CA ILE A 138 5.16 -15.09 -6.87
C ILE A 138 6.36 -16.02 -6.99
N ASP A 139 7.56 -15.45 -6.85
CA ASP A 139 8.77 -16.26 -6.70
C ASP A 139 9.03 -16.57 -5.21
N SER A 140 9.87 -17.57 -4.97
CA SER A 140 10.30 -17.95 -3.61
C SER A 140 11.02 -16.82 -2.84
N ILE A 141 11.60 -15.84 -3.52
CA ILE A 141 12.28 -14.69 -2.91
C ILE A 141 11.25 -13.72 -2.32
N PHE A 142 10.20 -13.42 -3.09
CA PHE A 142 9.07 -12.59 -2.69
C PHE A 142 8.39 -13.19 -1.48
N LEU A 143 8.09 -14.50 -1.50
CA LEU A 143 7.47 -15.19 -0.36
C LEU A 143 8.34 -15.08 0.90
N ARG A 144 9.64 -15.32 0.79
CA ARG A 144 10.57 -15.20 1.92
C ARG A 144 10.64 -13.77 2.46
N ASN A 145 10.67 -12.78 1.57
CA ASN A 145 10.69 -11.38 1.98
C ASN A 145 9.37 -11.00 2.65
N LEU A 146 8.24 -11.49 2.14
CA LEU A 146 6.93 -11.29 2.71
C LEU A 146 6.84 -11.87 4.12
N GLU A 147 7.31 -13.10 4.31
CA GLU A 147 7.34 -13.75 5.61
C GLU A 147 8.17 -12.93 6.61
N ARG A 148 9.35 -12.45 6.20
CA ARG A 148 10.20 -11.62 7.06
C ARG A 148 9.55 -10.30 7.44
N THR A 149 8.81 -9.69 6.51
CA THR A 149 8.27 -8.35 6.69
C THR A 149 6.94 -8.35 7.44
N VAL A 150 6.10 -9.37 7.26
CA VAL A 150 4.71 -9.34 7.73
C VAL A 150 4.28 -10.56 8.55
N ALA A 151 5.01 -11.69 8.53
CA ALA A 151 4.52 -12.91 9.18
C ALA A 151 4.52 -12.87 10.72
N SER A 152 5.27 -11.95 11.33
CA SER A 152 5.19 -11.73 12.78
C SER A 152 4.02 -10.82 13.18
N ALA A 153 3.37 -10.18 12.22
CA ALA A 153 2.41 -9.10 12.46
C ALA A 153 0.98 -9.42 11.99
N CYS A 154 0.77 -10.38 11.08
CA CYS A 154 -0.55 -10.71 10.55
C CYS A 154 -0.64 -12.16 10.05
N ASN A 155 -1.86 -12.65 9.86
CA ASN A 155 -2.11 -13.93 9.19
C ASN A 155 -2.01 -13.77 7.67
N ILE A 156 -1.29 -14.67 6.99
CA ILE A 156 -1.17 -14.65 5.52
C ILE A 156 -2.04 -15.76 4.91
N ALA A 157 -2.94 -15.39 4.00
CA ALA A 157 -3.75 -16.31 3.22
C ALA A 157 -3.34 -16.28 1.74
N LEU A 158 -3.10 -17.45 1.16
CA LEU A 158 -2.73 -17.62 -0.24
C LEU A 158 -3.88 -18.28 -1.00
N LEU A 159 -4.52 -17.57 -1.93
CA LEU A 159 -5.67 -18.05 -2.70
C LEU A 159 -5.35 -18.02 -4.19
N GLY A 160 -5.24 -19.19 -4.82
CA GLY A 160 -4.92 -19.28 -6.25
C GLY A 160 -3.51 -18.78 -6.61
N VAL A 161 -2.57 -18.80 -5.64
CA VAL A 161 -1.19 -18.33 -5.83
C VAL A 161 -0.34 -19.44 -6.44
N VAL A 162 0.43 -19.09 -7.47
CA VAL A 162 1.44 -19.97 -8.09
C VAL A 162 2.83 -19.54 -7.60
N ILE A 163 3.59 -20.48 -7.07
CA ILE A 163 4.97 -20.25 -6.58
C ILE A 163 5.96 -20.88 -7.57
N GLU A 164 6.88 -20.07 -8.09
CA GLU A 164 8.00 -20.51 -8.95
C GLU A 164 9.38 -20.35 -8.29
#